data_AF-A0A0A2MVW5-F1
#
_entry.id   AF-A0A0A2MVW5-F1
#
_cell.length_a   1.000
_cell.length_b   1.000
_cell.length_c   1.000
_cell.angle_alpha   90.00
_cell.angle_beta   90.00
_cell.angle_gamma   90.00
#
_symmetry.space_group_name_H-M   'P 1'
#
loop_
_entity.id
_entity.type
_entity.pdbx_description
1 polymer ?
#
loop_
_entity_poly.entity_id
_entity_poly.type
_entity_poly.pdbx_seq_one_letter_code
_entity_poly.pdbx_strand_id
1 'polypeptide(L)'
;MKYVFQIMVILLCGSLHAQVEIDSGKTKGLLEEQPIDTIVLGDINNDKIVDTAFVYTPPVLSSYDERGELIYSFGCKENKCYNNVTFSCNMPNLLFDESVWGKVAAVDDIDGDGTKELLFNTSWFIGTSTGLYLYHFNGNEWQEIERVTIRGCINEEGEEQTPVSNYFYKKGKRYYLKGITLRRGDEVPQVKRIKLKELKRNKKSIKN
;
A
#
# COMPACT_ATOMS: atom_id res chain seq x y z
N MET A 1 -21.55 53.51 14.52
CA MET A 1 -20.56 52.67 15.24
C MET A 1 -20.60 51.28 14.61
N LYS A 2 -19.56 50.91 13.86
CA LYS A 2 -19.44 49.62 13.17
C LYS A 2 -18.62 48.70 14.06
N TYR A 3 -19.22 47.63 14.57
CA TYR A 3 -18.49 46.56 15.24
C TYR A 3 -18.07 45.54 14.19
N VAL A 4 -16.77 45.42 13.95
CA VAL A 4 -16.17 44.36 13.14
C VAL A 4 -15.97 43.17 14.08
N PHE A 5 -16.77 42.12 13.90
CA PHE A 5 -16.55 40.83 14.55
C PHE A 5 -15.50 40.06 13.76
N GLN A 6 -14.30 39.97 14.31
CA GLN A 6 -13.22 39.17 13.79
C GLN A 6 -13.46 37.72 14.25
N ILE A 7 -13.94 36.86 13.33
CA ILE A 7 -14.08 35.43 13.58
C ILE A 7 -12.67 34.83 13.53
N MET A 8 -12.14 34.50 14.71
CA MET A 8 -10.93 33.71 14.86
C MET A 8 -11.31 32.23 14.69
N VAL A 9 -11.08 31.68 13.51
CA VAL A 9 -11.22 30.23 13.25
C VAL A 9 -10.03 29.54 13.91
N ILE A 10 -10.27 28.92 15.07
CA ILE A 10 -9.33 27.98 15.68
C ILE A 10 -9.56 26.63 14.99
N LEU A 11 -8.68 26.29 14.04
CA LEU A 11 -8.54 24.95 13.50
C LEU A 11 -7.88 24.06 14.57
N LEU A 12 -8.70 23.35 15.36
CA LEU A 12 -8.23 22.20 16.11
C LEU A 12 -8.15 21.02 15.13
N CYS A 13 -6.94 20.74 14.64
CA CYS A 13 -6.61 19.45 14.05
C CYS A 13 -6.53 18.43 15.19
N GLY A 14 -7.67 17.86 15.57
CA GLY A 14 -7.76 16.76 16.51
C GLY A 14 -8.35 15.56 15.78
N SER A 15 -7.53 14.55 15.52
CA SER A 15 -7.95 13.25 15.00
C SER A 15 -8.96 12.65 16.00
N LEU A 16 -10.23 12.59 15.61
CA LEU A 16 -11.29 12.00 16.41
C LEU A 16 -11.13 10.47 16.38
N HIS A 17 -10.39 9.91 17.34
CA HIS A 17 -10.28 8.47 17.52
C HIS A 17 -11.56 7.94 18.18
N ALA A 18 -12.41 7.26 17.42
CA ALA A 18 -13.54 6.55 17.97
C ALA A 18 -13.04 5.29 18.70
N GLN A 19 -13.26 5.21 20.01
CA GLN A 19 -12.91 4.05 20.83
C GLN A 19 -14.13 3.13 20.95
N VAL A 20 -13.98 1.86 20.56
CA VAL A 20 -14.99 0.81 20.80
C VAL A 20 -14.42 -0.18 21.80
N GLU A 21 -15.08 -0.32 22.96
CA GLU A 21 -14.69 -1.26 24.02
C GLU A 21 -15.28 -2.64 23.75
N ILE A 22 -14.44 -3.69 23.82
CA ILE A 22 -14.89 -5.08 23.84
C ILE A 22 -14.54 -5.65 25.22
N ASP A 23 -15.54 -5.85 26.08
CA ASP A 23 -15.36 -6.35 27.44
C ASP A 23 -15.29 -7.88 27.47
N SER A 24 -14.09 -8.42 27.67
CA SER A 24 -13.88 -9.80 28.11
C SER A 24 -12.98 -9.82 29.34
N GLY A 25 -13.42 -9.20 30.44
CA GLY A 25 -13.14 -9.66 31.80
C GLY A 25 -11.70 -9.68 32.32
N LYS A 26 -10.70 -9.12 31.61
CA LYS A 26 -9.36 -8.76 32.15
C LYS A 26 -8.43 -8.04 31.17
N THR A 27 -8.79 -7.89 29.90
CA THR A 27 -8.03 -7.12 28.91
C THR A 27 -8.99 -6.26 28.10
N LYS A 28 -8.71 -4.96 28.01
CA LYS A 28 -9.49 -4.02 27.18
C LYS A 28 -8.96 -4.12 25.76
N GLY A 29 -9.64 -4.89 24.91
CA GLY A 29 -9.40 -4.86 23.48
C GLY A 29 -9.88 -3.54 22.91
N LEU A 30 -8.97 -2.79 22.28
CA LEU A 30 -9.28 -1.54 21.59
C LEU A 30 -9.16 -1.77 20.09
N LEU A 31 -10.15 -1.24 19.37
CA LEU A 31 -10.10 -1.12 17.93
C LEU A 31 -9.32 0.14 17.56
N GLU A 32 -8.25 -0.02 16.79
CA GLU A 32 -7.41 1.09 16.35
C GLU A 32 -7.67 1.38 14.86
N GLU A 33 -8.37 2.49 14.60
CA GLU A 33 -8.61 2.98 13.24
C GLU A 33 -7.32 3.53 12.64
N GLN A 34 -7.04 3.19 11.39
CA GLN A 34 -5.84 3.61 10.69
C GLN A 34 -6.17 4.77 9.74
N PRO A 35 -5.31 5.80 9.64
CA PRO A 35 -5.52 6.87 8.67
C PRO A 35 -5.43 6.32 7.25
N ILE A 36 -6.14 6.96 6.31
CA ILE A 36 -5.98 6.69 4.89
C ILE A 36 -4.68 7.36 4.43
N ASP A 37 -3.74 6.55 3.95
CA ASP A 37 -2.48 7.07 3.41
C ASP A 37 -2.70 7.61 2.00
N THR A 38 -2.20 8.82 1.76
CA THR A 38 -2.34 9.53 0.48
C THR A 38 -0.98 9.62 -0.19
N ILE A 39 -0.84 9.03 -1.38
CA ILE A 39 0.44 8.90 -2.09
C ILE A 39 0.33 9.49 -3.50
N VAL A 40 1.20 10.45 -3.83
CA VAL A 40 1.27 11.04 -5.17
C VAL A 40 1.94 10.07 -6.13
N LEU A 41 1.24 9.72 -7.22
CA LEU A 41 1.71 8.76 -8.25
C LEU A 41 2.28 9.45 -9.49
N GLY A 42 2.11 10.77 -9.60
CA GLY A 42 2.37 11.51 -10.83
C GLY A 42 1.30 11.20 -11.87
N ASP A 43 1.55 11.56 -13.13
CA ASP A 43 0.66 11.21 -14.25
C ASP A 43 0.78 9.71 -14.55
N ILE A 44 -0.19 8.91 -14.08
CA ILE A 44 -0.12 7.44 -14.15
C ILE A 44 -0.78 6.89 -15.42
N ASN A 45 -1.75 7.60 -15.99
CA ASN A 45 -2.49 7.24 -17.22
C ASN A 45 -2.12 8.09 -18.44
N ASN A 46 -1.10 8.95 -18.33
CA ASN A 46 -0.63 9.85 -19.40
C ASN A 46 -1.71 10.83 -19.90
N ASP A 47 -2.59 11.29 -19.01
CA ASP A 47 -3.61 12.31 -19.29
C ASP A 47 -3.14 13.75 -18.98
N LYS A 48 -1.89 13.90 -18.51
CA LYS A 48 -1.22 15.15 -18.09
C LYS A 48 -1.74 15.73 -16.79
N ILE A 49 -2.52 14.98 -16.01
CA ILE A 49 -2.96 15.32 -14.66
C ILE A 49 -2.11 14.52 -13.67
N VAL A 50 -1.80 15.11 -12.52
CA VAL A 50 -1.08 14.40 -11.45
C VAL A 50 -2.09 13.56 -10.67
N ASP A 51 -1.85 12.25 -10.61
CA ASP A 51 -2.69 11.31 -9.90
C ASP A 51 -2.19 10.99 -8.50
N THR A 52 -3.11 10.52 -7.67
CA THR A 52 -2.90 10.14 -6.28
C THR A 52 -3.58 8.80 -6.01
N ALA A 53 -2.93 7.96 -5.21
CA ALA A 53 -3.55 6.79 -4.60
C ALA A 53 -3.92 7.08 -3.15
N PHE A 54 -5.02 6.47 -2.72
CA PHE A 54 -5.47 6.44 -1.34
C PHE A 54 -5.46 4.98 -0.88
N VAL A 55 -4.63 4.68 0.12
CA VAL A 55 -4.47 3.33 0.68
C VAL A 55 -5.30 3.25 1.95
N TYR A 56 -6.36 2.45 1.89
CA TYR A 56 -7.10 2.04 3.08
C TYR A 56 -6.39 0.88 3.76
N THR A 57 -6.15 1.06 5.05
CA THR A 57 -5.54 0.10 5.97
C THR A 57 -6.63 -0.36 6.95
N PRO A 58 -6.80 -1.67 7.19
CA PRO A 58 -7.88 -2.17 8.03
C PRO A 58 -7.61 -1.83 9.51
N PRO A 59 -8.66 -1.57 10.31
CA PRO A 59 -8.51 -1.39 11.75
C PRO A 59 -7.96 -2.64 12.43
N VAL A 60 -6.98 -2.45 13.31
CA VAL A 60 -6.30 -3.52 14.04
C VAL A 60 -6.81 -3.66 15.47
N LEU A 61 -6.75 -4.88 16.00
CA LEU A 61 -7.10 -5.14 17.40
C LEU A 61 -5.84 -5.03 18.26
N SER A 62 -5.84 -4.05 19.16
CA SER A 62 -4.73 -3.77 20.06
C SER A 62 -5.18 -3.99 21.52
N SER A 63 -4.30 -4.54 22.36
CA SER A 63 -4.52 -4.72 23.79
C SER A 63 -3.46 -3.95 24.56
N TYR A 64 -3.90 -3.19 25.56
CA TYR A 64 -3.02 -2.37 26.40
C TYR A 64 -3.11 -2.82 27.86
N ASP A 65 -2.04 -2.60 28.62
CA ASP A 65 -2.03 -2.83 30.06
C ASP A 65 -2.64 -1.65 30.83
N GLU A 66 -2.67 -1.76 32.16
CA GLU A 66 -3.20 -0.71 33.04
C GLU A 66 -2.41 0.62 32.98
N ARG A 67 -1.19 0.60 32.43
CA ARG A 67 -0.32 1.76 32.23
C ARG A 67 -0.50 2.38 30.85
N GLY A 68 -1.29 1.76 29.98
CA GLY A 68 -1.47 2.17 28.60
C GLY A 68 -0.38 1.67 27.65
N GLU A 69 0.45 0.73 28.08
CA GLU A 69 1.49 0.13 27.24
C GLU A 69 0.90 -0.98 26.36
N LEU A 70 1.28 -1.02 25.08
CA LEU A 70 0.81 -2.03 24.14
C LEU A 70 1.36 -3.41 24.54
N ILE A 71 0.45 -4.35 24.82
CA ILE A 71 0.80 -5.75 25.11
C ILE A 71 0.91 -6.56 23.81
N TYR A 72 -0.10 -6.43 22.94
CA TYR A 72 -0.09 -7.03 21.62
C TYR A 72 -1.03 -6.28 20.66
N SER A 73 -0.72 -6.33 19.37
CA SER A 73 -1.62 -5.96 18.28
C SER A 73 -1.71 -7.13 17.31
N PHE A 74 -2.90 -7.71 17.17
CA PHE A 74 -3.10 -8.86 16.30
C PHE A 74 -4.55 -9.02 15.85
N GLY A 75 -4.74 -9.24 14.56
CA GLY A 75 -6.03 -9.41 13.93
C GLY A 75 -6.69 -8.08 13.56
N CYS A 76 -7.74 -8.18 12.75
CA CYS A 76 -8.50 -7.03 12.25
C CYS A 76 -9.95 -7.12 12.69
N LYS A 77 -10.67 -5.99 12.62
CA LYS A 77 -12.11 -5.92 12.85
C LYS A 77 -12.84 -7.01 12.05
N GLU A 78 -13.66 -7.82 12.71
CA GLU A 78 -14.46 -8.88 12.07
C GLU A 78 -13.63 -9.87 11.21
N ASN A 79 -12.34 -10.05 11.50
CA ASN A 79 -11.40 -10.84 10.69
C ASN A 79 -11.23 -10.35 9.24
N LYS A 80 -11.58 -9.09 8.95
CA LYS A 80 -11.42 -8.47 7.63
C LYS A 80 -10.07 -7.74 7.55
N CYS A 81 -9.01 -8.49 7.30
CA CYS A 81 -7.68 -7.93 7.07
C CYS A 81 -7.45 -7.75 5.57
N TYR A 82 -7.70 -6.55 5.05
CA TYR A 82 -7.42 -6.24 3.66
C TYR A 82 -6.96 -4.78 3.50
N ASN A 83 -6.10 -4.54 2.52
CA ASN A 83 -5.83 -3.21 2.03
C ASN A 83 -6.65 -2.94 0.76
N ASN A 84 -7.13 -1.71 0.59
CA ASN A 84 -7.81 -1.28 -0.63
C ASN A 84 -7.18 0.00 -1.14
N VAL A 85 -6.56 -0.06 -2.32
CA VAL A 85 -5.98 1.11 -2.98
C VAL A 85 -6.99 1.65 -3.99
N THR A 86 -7.36 2.91 -3.81
CA THR A 86 -8.22 3.67 -4.72
C THR A 86 -7.44 4.79 -5.37
N PHE A 87 -7.91 5.32 -6.49
CA PHE A 87 -7.18 6.30 -7.31
C PHE A 87 -8.00 7.56 -7.55
N SER A 88 -7.33 8.70 -7.71
CA SER A 88 -7.96 9.97 -8.12
C SER A 88 -8.41 9.95 -9.58
N CYS A 89 -7.83 9.08 -10.40
CA CYS A 89 -8.25 8.81 -11.77
C CYS A 89 -9.24 7.64 -11.81
N ASN A 90 -9.94 7.47 -12.94
CA ASN A 90 -10.93 6.41 -13.16
C ASN A 90 -10.31 5.02 -13.38
N MET A 91 -9.29 4.66 -12.61
CA MET A 91 -8.72 3.32 -12.59
C MET A 91 -9.45 2.44 -11.57
N PRO A 92 -9.53 1.12 -11.83
CA PRO A 92 -10.12 0.19 -10.87
C PRO A 92 -9.28 0.12 -9.59
N ASN A 93 -9.95 -0.19 -8.48
CA ASN A 93 -9.28 -0.39 -7.20
C ASN A 93 -8.37 -1.61 -7.22
N LEU A 94 -7.38 -1.61 -6.34
CA LEU A 94 -6.49 -2.75 -6.09
C LEU A 94 -6.73 -3.27 -4.67
N LEU A 95 -7.30 -4.46 -4.55
CA LEU A 95 -7.63 -5.10 -3.27
C LEU A 95 -6.58 -6.16 -2.90
N PHE A 96 -6.11 -6.13 -1.66
CA PHE A 96 -5.20 -7.13 -1.11
C PHE A 96 -5.78 -7.71 0.17
N ASP A 97 -6.22 -8.96 0.10
CA ASP A 97 -6.58 -9.72 1.28
C ASP A 97 -5.33 -10.15 2.05
N GLU A 98 -5.52 -10.49 3.33
CA GLU A 98 -4.46 -10.97 4.23
C GLU A 98 -3.29 -9.99 4.37
N SER A 99 -3.59 -8.69 4.36
CA SER A 99 -2.60 -7.63 4.64
C SER A 99 -3.15 -6.59 5.60
N VAL A 100 -2.32 -6.13 6.52
CA VAL A 100 -2.70 -5.18 7.58
C VAL A 100 -2.12 -3.80 7.35
N TRP A 101 -1.02 -3.67 6.61
CA TRP A 101 -0.52 -2.37 6.14
C TRP A 101 -0.02 -2.50 4.73
N GLY A 102 0.00 -1.40 3.99
CA GLY A 102 0.52 -1.42 2.64
C GLY A 102 1.02 -0.09 2.14
N LYS A 103 1.92 -0.14 1.16
CA LYS A 103 2.45 1.03 0.48
C LYS A 103 2.43 0.83 -1.01
N VAL A 104 2.12 1.89 -1.73
CA VAL A 104 2.05 1.88 -3.20
C VAL A 104 3.06 2.86 -3.80
N ALA A 105 3.58 2.55 -4.98
CA ALA A 105 4.36 3.48 -5.78
C ALA A 105 4.12 3.22 -7.27
N ALA A 106 4.04 4.28 -8.08
CA ALA A 106 4.10 4.15 -9.53
C ALA A 106 5.55 4.00 -9.99
N VAL A 107 5.77 3.21 -11.05
CA VAL A 107 7.08 3.01 -11.69
C VAL A 107 7.01 3.29 -13.19
N ASP A 108 8.08 3.02 -13.94
CA ASP A 108 8.11 3.25 -15.40
C ASP A 108 7.08 2.38 -16.12
N ASP A 109 6.45 2.93 -17.17
CA ASP A 109 5.73 2.21 -18.21
C ASP A 109 6.63 1.14 -18.86
N ILE A 110 6.37 -0.14 -18.57
CA ILE A 110 7.20 -1.28 -18.99
C ILE A 110 6.84 -1.69 -20.41
N ASP A 111 5.56 -1.59 -20.81
CA ASP A 111 5.05 -2.11 -22.08
C ASP A 111 4.80 -1.06 -23.16
N GLY A 112 4.87 0.22 -22.79
CA GLY A 112 4.68 1.37 -23.66
C GLY A 112 3.22 1.67 -23.99
N ASP A 113 2.26 1.23 -23.17
CA ASP A 113 0.84 1.48 -23.39
C ASP A 113 0.35 2.85 -22.89
N GLY A 114 1.23 3.62 -22.25
CA GLY A 114 0.93 4.93 -21.68
C GLY A 114 0.47 4.88 -20.23
N THR A 115 0.37 3.69 -19.63
CA THR A 115 0.05 3.52 -18.21
C THR A 115 1.29 3.05 -17.46
N LYS A 116 1.59 3.72 -16.36
CA LYS A 116 2.65 3.27 -15.45
C LYS A 116 2.20 2.08 -14.62
N GLU A 117 3.14 1.19 -14.33
CA GLU A 117 2.94 0.06 -13.46
C GLU A 117 2.94 0.49 -11.99
N LEU A 118 2.32 -0.33 -11.16
CA LEU A 118 2.24 -0.11 -9.72
C LEU A 118 3.03 -1.16 -8.96
N LEU A 119 3.83 -0.71 -8.02
CA LEU A 119 4.34 -1.54 -6.93
C LEU A 119 3.42 -1.44 -5.74
N PHE A 120 3.13 -2.58 -5.12
CA PHE A 120 2.48 -2.63 -3.82
C PHE A 120 3.30 -3.49 -2.87
N ASN A 121 3.65 -2.93 -1.71
CA ASN A 121 4.26 -3.67 -0.61
C ASN A 121 3.19 -4.00 0.43
N THR A 122 3.02 -5.28 0.76
CA THR A 122 2.12 -5.76 1.82
C THR A 122 2.89 -5.94 3.13
N SER A 123 2.34 -5.56 4.27
CA SER A 123 2.89 -5.88 5.58
C SER A 123 1.88 -6.60 6.49
N TRP A 124 2.41 -7.24 7.52
CA TRP A 124 1.67 -8.06 8.49
C TRP A 124 2.23 -7.88 9.91
N PHE A 125 1.47 -8.27 10.92
CA PHE A 125 1.83 -8.11 12.34
C PHE A 125 3.18 -8.73 12.73
N ILE A 126 3.60 -9.80 12.05
CA ILE A 126 4.75 -10.60 12.44
C ILE A 126 5.70 -10.77 11.26
N GLY A 127 6.97 -10.52 11.54
CA GLY A 127 8.08 -10.70 10.61
C GLY A 127 8.34 -9.45 9.78
N THR A 128 9.60 -9.25 9.42
CA THR A 128 10.05 -8.14 8.57
C THR A 128 10.13 -8.53 7.10
N SER A 129 9.79 -9.78 6.75
CA SER A 129 9.74 -10.24 5.36
C SER A 129 8.39 -9.88 4.77
N THR A 130 8.37 -8.98 3.79
CA THR A 130 7.15 -8.51 3.17
C THR A 130 7.11 -8.84 1.68
N GLY A 131 5.91 -9.01 1.13
CA GLY A 131 5.72 -9.19 -0.30
C GLY A 131 5.76 -7.85 -1.03
N LEU A 132 6.55 -7.76 -2.10
CA LEU A 132 6.51 -6.66 -3.05
C LEU A 132 5.99 -7.18 -4.39
N TYR A 133 4.86 -6.64 -4.81
CA TYR A 133 4.10 -7.07 -5.98
C TYR A 133 4.15 -5.97 -7.04
N LEU A 134 4.36 -6.36 -8.29
CA LEU A 134 4.32 -5.46 -9.44
C LEU A 134 3.08 -5.74 -10.27
N TYR A 135 2.29 -4.71 -10.50
CA TYR A 135 1.03 -4.74 -11.23
C TYR A 135 1.12 -3.95 -12.52
N HIS A 136 0.53 -4.52 -13.57
CA HIS A 136 0.31 -3.88 -14.86
C HIS A 136 -1.19 -3.69 -15.08
N PHE A 137 -1.56 -2.53 -15.61
CA PHE A 137 -2.96 -2.22 -15.94
C PHE A 137 -3.26 -2.65 -17.37
N ASN A 138 -4.23 -3.55 -17.56
CA ASN A 138 -4.56 -4.05 -18.91
C ASN A 138 -5.69 -3.25 -19.60
N GLY A 139 -6.12 -2.13 -19.02
CA GLY A 139 -7.24 -1.31 -19.47
C GLY A 139 -8.53 -1.49 -18.67
N ASN A 140 -8.71 -2.61 -17.97
CA ASN A 140 -9.90 -2.88 -17.15
C ASN A 140 -9.58 -3.27 -15.70
N GLU A 141 -8.44 -3.91 -15.47
CA GLU A 141 -8.04 -4.43 -14.16
C GLU A 141 -6.52 -4.35 -13.98
N TRP A 142 -6.09 -4.37 -12.74
CA TRP A 142 -4.69 -4.53 -12.37
C TRP A 142 -4.33 -6.02 -12.33
N GLN A 143 -3.27 -6.39 -13.03
CA GLN A 143 -2.77 -7.75 -13.08
C GLN A 143 -1.36 -7.84 -12.48
N GLU A 144 -1.17 -8.73 -11.51
CA GLU A 144 0.17 -9.04 -10.99
C GLU A 144 1.03 -9.67 -12.10
N ILE A 145 2.19 -9.07 -12.38
CA ILE A 145 3.14 -9.56 -13.39
C ILE A 145 4.45 -10.09 -12.80
N GLU A 146 4.82 -9.67 -11.59
CA GLU A 146 5.98 -10.19 -10.87
C GLU A 146 5.86 -9.93 -9.36
N ARG A 147 6.54 -10.73 -8.55
CA ARG A 147 6.63 -10.53 -7.10
C ARG A 147 7.99 -10.93 -6.54
N VAL A 148 8.43 -10.25 -5.49
CA VAL A 148 9.62 -10.61 -4.71
C VAL A 148 9.33 -10.46 -3.21
N THR A 149 10.17 -11.05 -2.37
CA THR A 149 10.18 -10.74 -0.95
C THR A 149 11.18 -9.62 -0.70
N ILE A 150 10.85 -8.67 0.15
CA ILE A 150 11.76 -7.61 0.62
C ILE A 150 11.78 -7.60 2.15
N ARG A 151 12.72 -6.83 2.71
CA ARG A 151 12.72 -6.50 4.13
C ARG A 151 11.92 -5.22 4.32
N GLY A 152 10.70 -5.35 4.82
CA GLY A 152 9.92 -4.22 5.33
C GLY A 152 10.46 -3.85 6.71
N CYS A 153 11.63 -3.20 6.74
CA CYS A 153 12.16 -2.66 7.99
C CYS A 153 11.67 -1.23 8.15
N ILE A 154 10.90 -1.04 9.21
CA ILE A 154 10.59 0.25 9.78
C ILE A 154 11.72 0.55 10.78
N ASN A 155 12.32 1.74 10.73
CA ASN A 155 13.32 2.17 11.72
C ASN A 155 12.65 2.43 13.09
N GLU A 156 13.46 2.74 14.10
CA GLU A 156 12.97 3.04 15.45
C GLU A 156 12.00 4.25 15.46
N GLU A 157 12.09 5.11 14.44
CA GLU A 157 11.21 6.26 14.23
C GLU A 157 9.89 5.95 13.48
N GLY A 158 9.62 4.69 13.11
CA GLY A 158 8.38 4.37 12.39
C GLY A 158 8.45 4.60 10.88
N GLU A 159 9.61 4.93 10.32
CA GLU A 159 9.85 5.20 8.91
C GLU A 159 10.46 3.99 8.19
N GLU A 160 10.02 3.75 6.95
CA GLU A 160 10.61 2.70 6.13
C GLU A 160 11.98 3.13 5.62
N GLN A 161 12.98 2.27 5.84
CA GLN A 161 14.36 2.59 5.53
C GLN A 161 14.64 2.72 4.02
N THR A 162 13.74 2.27 3.15
CA THR A 162 13.91 2.31 1.69
C THR A 162 12.56 2.50 0.97
N PRO A 163 12.38 3.57 0.18
CA PRO A 163 11.18 3.74 -0.65
C PRO A 163 10.90 2.53 -1.54
N VAL A 164 9.64 2.12 -1.64
CA VAL A 164 9.19 0.96 -2.43
C VAL A 164 9.68 1.02 -3.89
N SER A 165 9.72 2.21 -4.48
CA SER A 165 10.21 2.40 -5.86
C SER A 165 11.68 2.01 -6.08
N ASN A 166 12.53 2.01 -5.03
CA ASN A 166 13.96 1.67 -5.16
C ASN A 166 14.22 0.17 -5.44
N TYR A 167 13.22 -0.68 -5.23
CA TYR A 167 13.31 -2.09 -5.56
C TYR A 167 13.11 -2.34 -7.05
N PHE A 168 12.57 -1.38 -7.80
CA PHE A 168 12.43 -1.44 -9.25
C PHE A 168 13.53 -0.65 -9.94
N TYR A 169 14.09 -1.19 -11.02
CA TYR A 169 15.07 -0.46 -11.82
C TYR A 169 15.15 -0.93 -13.26
N LYS A 170 15.65 -0.01 -14.10
CA LYS A 170 15.91 -0.24 -15.52
C LYS A 170 17.42 -0.40 -15.77
N LYS A 171 17.80 -1.38 -16.60
CA LYS A 171 19.16 -1.54 -17.12
C LYS A 171 19.10 -1.78 -18.63
N GLY A 172 19.48 -0.75 -19.39
CA GLY A 172 19.29 -0.74 -20.84
C GLY A 172 17.80 -0.75 -21.20
N LYS A 173 17.38 -1.72 -22.02
CA LYS A 173 15.97 -1.91 -22.44
C LYS A 173 15.20 -2.93 -21.58
N ARG A 174 15.66 -3.20 -20.35
CA ARG A 174 15.11 -4.25 -19.49
C ARG A 174 14.84 -3.71 -18.11
N TYR A 175 13.75 -4.20 -17.52
CA TYR A 175 13.31 -3.86 -16.17
C TYR A 175 13.52 -5.04 -15.22
N TYR A 176 13.75 -4.71 -13.95
CA TYR A 176 14.12 -5.65 -12.92
C TYR A 176 13.50 -5.27 -11.59
N LEU A 177 13.17 -6.29 -10.80
CA LEU A 177 12.70 -6.17 -9.42
C LEU A 177 13.72 -6.82 -8.48
N LYS A 178 14.20 -6.07 -7.48
CA LYS A 178 15.14 -6.52 -6.45
C LYS A 178 14.38 -7.00 -5.23
N GLY A 179 14.88 -8.06 -4.62
CA GLY A 179 14.40 -8.54 -3.33
C GLY A 179 15.37 -9.53 -2.71
N ILE A 180 14.84 -10.42 -1.90
CA ILE A 180 15.56 -11.47 -1.20
C ILE A 180 14.86 -12.82 -1.40
N THR A 181 15.62 -13.90 -1.25
CA THR A 181 15.11 -15.27 -1.13
C THR A 181 15.85 -15.97 -0.01
N LEU A 182 15.20 -16.96 0.61
CA LEU A 182 15.88 -17.85 1.56
C LEU A 182 16.51 -19.01 0.80
N ARG A 183 17.78 -19.30 1.08
CA ARG A 183 18.49 -20.46 0.56
C ARG A 183 19.30 -21.09 1.69
N ARG A 184 18.90 -22.30 2.10
CA ARG A 184 19.51 -23.03 3.24
C ARG A 184 19.48 -22.24 4.57
N GLY A 185 18.43 -21.44 4.76
CA GLY A 185 18.27 -20.60 5.95
C GLY A 185 18.88 -19.21 5.81
N ASP A 186 19.75 -18.99 4.82
CA ASP A 186 20.38 -17.68 4.59
C ASP A 186 19.54 -16.82 3.64
N GLU A 187 19.49 -15.52 3.93
CA GLU A 187 18.98 -14.52 3.00
C GLU A 187 19.99 -14.25 1.90
N VAL A 188 19.52 -14.39 0.66
CA VAL A 188 20.34 -14.13 -0.53
C VAL A 188 19.63 -13.08 -1.38
N PRO A 189 20.33 -12.02 -1.83
CA PRO A 189 19.77 -11.07 -2.78
C PRO A 189 19.24 -11.77 -4.03
N GLN A 190 18.03 -11.41 -4.42
CA GLN A 190 17.38 -11.89 -5.63
C GLN A 190 17.12 -10.71 -6.56
N VAL A 191 17.36 -10.93 -7.85
CA VAL A 191 16.95 -10.00 -8.90
C VAL A 191 16.12 -10.77 -9.90
N LYS A 192 14.87 -10.35 -10.08
CA LYS A 192 13.98 -10.89 -11.09
C LYS A 192 13.93 -9.94 -12.28
N ARG A 193 14.18 -10.48 -13.47
CA ARG A 193 13.94 -9.73 -14.71
C ARG A 193 12.45 -9.74 -14.99
N ILE A 194 11.86 -8.56 -15.10
CA ILE A 194 10.46 -8.42 -15.45
C ILE A 194 10.32 -8.79 -16.92
N LYS A 195 9.48 -9.80 -17.17
CA LYS A 195 9.06 -10.19 -18.50
C LYS A 195 7.56 -10.00 -18.51
N LEU A 196 7.10 -9.05 -19.31
CA LEU A 196 5.74 -9.10 -19.77
C LEU A 196 5.62 -10.44 -20.49
N LYS A 197 4.91 -11.40 -19.89
CA LYS A 197 4.37 -12.50 -20.69
C LYS A 197 3.61 -11.82 -21.82
N GLU A 198 3.64 -12.35 -23.04
CA GLU A 198 2.75 -11.85 -24.09
C GLU A 198 1.31 -11.96 -23.56
N LEU A 199 0.83 -10.89 -22.93
CA LEU A 199 -0.56 -10.66 -22.59
C LEU A 199 -1.18 -10.47 -23.95
N LYS A 200 -1.53 -11.58 -24.59
CA LYS A 200 -2.07 -11.59 -25.94
C LYS A 200 -3.22 -10.61 -25.93
N ARG A 201 -2.99 -9.47 -26.59
CA ARG A 201 -4.04 -8.52 -26.97
C ARG A 201 -5.15 -9.36 -27.58
N ASN A 202 -6.21 -9.62 -26.84
CA ASN A 202 -7.53 -9.88 -27.40
C ASN A 202 -8.05 -8.55 -27.98
N LYS A 203 -7.28 -7.94 -28.91
CA LYS A 203 -7.75 -6.91 -29.83
C LYS A 203 -8.17 -7.59 -31.13
N LYS A 204 -9.00 -8.63 -31.04
CA LYS A 204 -9.72 -9.17 -32.19
C LYS A 204 -11.21 -9.22 -31.86
N SER A 205 -11.96 -8.53 -32.73
CA SER A 205 -13.43 -8.41 -32.84
C SER A 205 -14.17 -7.52 -31.85
N ILE A 206 -14.05 -6.20 -32.02
CA ILE A 206 -15.26 -5.36 -32.19
C ILE A 206 -15.04 -4.50 -33.44
N LYS A 207 -15.14 -5.17 -34.59
CA LYS A 207 -15.70 -4.56 -35.80
C LYS A 207 -16.92 -5.42 -36.09
N ASN A 208 -18.08 -4.92 -35.72
CA ASN A 208 -19.38 -5.19 -36.35
C ASN A 208 -20.20 -3.93 -36.15
#